data_AF-A0A496U4I6-F1
#
_entry.id   AF-A0A496U4I6-F1
#
_cell.length_a   1.000
_cell.length_b   1.000
_cell.length_c   1.000
_cell.angle_alpha   90.00
_cell.angle_beta   90.00
_cell.angle_gamma   90.00
#
_symmetry.space_group_name_H-M   'P 1'
#
loop_
_entity.id
_entity.type
_entity.pdbx_description
1 polymer ?
#
loop_
_entity_poly.entity_id
_entity_poly.type
_entity_poly.pdbx_seq_one_letter_code
_entity_poly.pdbx_strand_id
1 'polypeptide(L)'
;WVLTPLSAGIMSFFALFFMQNVFQQKVYEPVPYIISSKVLNRLEKENIEVEKLATIKGRKFSNARRLKYYLRSRFGFSNKEIGIILKFSEVDTLIIDSFIAKKELDPDWFTPEQLKTLKSLHGTIFEHKWELSDTLQKLSPQWRFKPRSAKNILFNRDLKHKYDKLFFTFKKRNISPHNQRLSRK
;
A
#
# COMPACT_ATOMS: atom_id res chain seq x y z
N TRP A 1 36.79 -42.31 -8.20
CA TRP A 1 35.55 -43.00 -7.77
C TRP A 1 34.86 -42.33 -6.57
N VAL A 2 35.58 -41.78 -5.58
CA VAL A 2 34.97 -41.10 -4.41
C VAL A 2 34.55 -39.65 -4.67
N LEU A 3 35.19 -38.97 -5.63
CA LEU A 3 34.92 -37.57 -5.92
C LEU A 3 33.51 -37.33 -6.47
N THR A 4 33.02 -38.22 -7.34
CA THR A 4 31.71 -38.12 -7.97
C THR A 4 30.55 -38.16 -6.96
N PRO A 5 30.46 -39.12 -6.03
CA PRO A 5 29.41 -39.12 -5.01
C PRO A 5 29.55 -37.96 -4.00
N LEU A 6 30.78 -37.51 -3.70
CA LEU A 6 31.00 -36.36 -2.82
C LEU A 6 30.49 -35.06 -3.44
N SER A 7 30.83 -34.80 -4.71
CA SER A 7 30.35 -33.63 -5.46
C SER A 7 28.83 -33.65 -5.64
N ALA A 8 28.26 -34.82 -5.92
CA ALA A 8 26.80 -34.98 -6.00
C ALA A 8 26.11 -34.66 -4.66
N GLY A 9 26.70 -35.10 -3.53
CA GLY A 9 26.19 -34.78 -2.20
C GLY A 9 26.21 -33.28 -1.89
N ILE A 10 27.33 -32.60 -2.19
CA ILE A 10 27.45 -31.14 -2.01
C ILE A 10 26.44 -30.39 -2.89
N MET A 11 26.31 -30.77 -4.16
CA MET A 11 25.38 -30.14 -5.09
C MET A 11 23.92 -30.35 -4.69
N SER A 12 23.59 -31.55 -4.19
CA SER A 12 22.26 -31.86 -3.65
C SER A 12 21.95 -31.03 -2.38
N PHE A 13 22.93 -30.88 -1.48
CA PHE A 13 22.79 -30.05 -0.30
C PHE A 13 22.44 -28.60 -0.66
N PHE A 14 23.16 -27.98 -1.61
CA PHE A 14 22.82 -26.63 -2.07
C PHE A 14 21.45 -26.55 -2.74
N ALA A 15 21.07 -27.53 -3.57
CA ALA A 15 19.76 -27.57 -4.21
C ALA A 15 18.60 -27.63 -3.19
N LEU A 16 18.78 -28.32 -2.07
CA LEU A 16 17.80 -28.35 -0.98
C LEU A 16 17.58 -26.98 -0.33
N PHE A 17 18.64 -26.18 -0.18
CA PHE A 17 18.50 -24.79 0.28
C PHE A 17 17.67 -23.94 -0.69
N PHE A 18 17.89 -24.06 -2.00
CA PHE A 18 17.09 -23.33 -2.99
C PHE A 18 15.60 -23.75 -2.94
N MET A 19 15.33 -25.05 -2.86
CA MET A 19 13.97 -25.57 -2.79
C MET A 19 13.22 -25.05 -1.54
N GLN A 20 13.87 -25.08 -0.37
CA GLN A 20 13.28 -24.56 0.86
C GLN A 20 13.03 -23.05 0.80
N ASN A 21 13.98 -22.27 0.26
CA ASN A 21 13.84 -20.82 0.15
C ASN A 21 12.72 -20.39 -0.82
N VAL A 22 12.54 -21.09 -1.94
CA VAL A 22 11.47 -20.79 -2.92
C VAL A 22 10.10 -21.10 -2.32
N PHE A 23 9.97 -22.17 -1.54
CA PHE A 23 8.69 -22.52 -0.91
C PHE A 23 8.30 -21.62 0.27
N GLN A 24 9.26 -20.99 0.94
CA GLN A 24 8.98 -20.00 1.98
C GLN A 24 8.49 -18.65 1.44
N GLN A 25 8.53 -18.46 0.12
CA GLN A 25 8.01 -17.24 -0.50
C GLN A 25 6.48 -17.23 -0.47
N LYS A 26 5.90 -16.31 0.32
CA LYS A 26 4.44 -16.09 0.34
C LYS A 26 3.96 -15.59 -1.02
N VAL A 27 3.27 -16.44 -1.78
CA VAL A 27 2.85 -16.13 -3.17
C VAL A 27 1.55 -15.32 -3.23
N TYR A 28 0.66 -15.45 -2.23
CA TYR A 28 -0.65 -14.80 -2.29
C TYR A 28 -1.18 -14.40 -0.90
N GLU A 29 -1.35 -13.11 -0.69
CA GLU A 29 -2.08 -12.56 0.44
C GLU A 29 -3.31 -11.80 -0.08
N PRO A 30 -4.55 -12.30 0.17
CA PRO A 30 -5.74 -11.64 -0.35
C PRO A 30 -5.91 -10.26 0.30
N VAL A 31 -5.93 -9.21 -0.51
CA VAL A 31 -6.25 -7.85 -0.08
C VAL A 31 -7.75 -7.61 -0.29
N PRO A 32 -8.50 -7.20 0.74
CA PRO A 32 -9.91 -6.90 0.59
C PRO A 32 -10.13 -5.57 -0.15
N TYR A 33 -11.29 -5.44 -0.78
CA TYR A 33 -11.70 -4.24 -1.50
C TYR A 33 -13.05 -3.77 -0.98
N ILE A 34 -13.25 -2.45 -0.85
CA ILE A 34 -14.53 -1.87 -0.43
C ILE A 34 -14.85 -0.63 -1.27
N ILE A 35 -16.12 -0.50 -1.65
CA ILE A 35 -16.65 0.70 -2.29
C ILE A 35 -17.24 1.60 -1.21
N SER A 36 -16.41 2.35 -0.49
CA SER A 36 -16.86 3.31 0.52
C SER A 36 -17.36 4.62 -0.11
N SER A 37 -18.03 5.48 0.67
CA SER A 37 -18.39 6.83 0.22
C SER A 37 -17.17 7.64 -0.22
N LYS A 38 -16.07 7.53 0.54
CA LYS A 38 -14.79 8.16 0.21
C LYS A 38 -14.26 7.71 -1.15
N VAL A 39 -14.36 6.41 -1.45
CA VAL A 39 -13.95 5.84 -2.74
C VAL A 39 -14.84 6.35 -3.87
N LEU A 40 -16.16 6.41 -3.70
CA LEU A 40 -17.06 6.96 -4.71
C LEU A 40 -16.69 8.42 -5.04
N ASN A 41 -16.53 9.27 -4.02
CA ASN A 41 -16.11 10.67 -4.22
C ASN A 41 -14.73 10.79 -4.89
N ARG A 42 -13.84 9.82 -4.67
CA ARG A 42 -12.53 9.77 -5.34
C ARG A 42 -12.64 9.35 -6.79
N LEU A 43 -13.53 8.41 -7.11
CA LEU A 43 -13.77 7.91 -8.46
C LEU A 43 -14.49 8.93 -9.34
N GLU A 44 -15.39 9.71 -8.76
CA GLU A 44 -16.06 10.81 -9.46
C GLU A 44 -15.05 11.85 -9.99
N LYS A 45 -14.03 12.18 -9.19
CA LYS A 45 -12.93 13.06 -9.62
C LYS A 45 -12.08 12.51 -10.76
N GLU A 46 -12.13 11.20 -10.98
CA GLU A 46 -11.41 10.50 -12.05
C GLU A 46 -12.35 10.22 -13.26
N ASN A 47 -13.51 10.89 -13.32
CA ASN A 47 -14.55 10.76 -14.35
C ASN A 47 -15.12 9.34 -14.50
N ILE A 48 -15.21 8.58 -13.41
CA ILE A 48 -15.85 7.25 -13.38
C ILE A 48 -17.32 7.41 -13.02
N GLU A 49 -18.19 6.69 -13.73
CA GLU A 49 -19.63 6.68 -13.48
C GLU A 49 -19.98 6.03 -12.13
N VAL A 50 -20.22 6.86 -11.12
CA VAL A 50 -20.44 6.42 -9.72
C VAL A 50 -21.88 5.97 -9.43
N GLU A 51 -22.87 6.37 -10.24
CA GLU A 51 -24.28 6.05 -10.01
C GLU A 51 -24.51 4.53 -9.96
N LYS A 52 -23.92 3.80 -10.91
CA LYS A 52 -23.94 2.34 -10.96
C LYS A 52 -23.31 1.72 -9.70
N LEU A 53 -22.23 2.32 -9.21
CA LEU A 53 -21.48 1.85 -8.04
C LEU A 53 -22.16 2.14 -6.70
N ALA A 54 -23.09 3.11 -6.65
CA ALA A 54 -23.83 3.44 -5.43
C ALA A 54 -24.63 2.24 -4.89
N THR A 55 -25.11 1.36 -5.78
CA THR A 55 -25.83 0.12 -5.43
C THR A 55 -25.00 -0.88 -4.63
N ILE A 56 -23.66 -0.79 -4.70
CA ILE A 56 -22.73 -1.65 -3.96
C ILE A 56 -21.91 -0.89 -2.92
N LYS A 57 -22.34 0.32 -2.55
CA LYS A 57 -21.72 1.12 -1.50
C LYS A 57 -21.66 0.33 -0.18
N GLY A 58 -20.49 0.32 0.46
CA GLY A 58 -20.22 -0.42 1.69
C GLY A 58 -19.97 -1.91 1.51
N ARG A 59 -20.17 -2.46 0.31
CA ARG A 59 -19.94 -3.88 0.05
C ARG A 59 -18.45 -4.19 0.03
N LYS A 60 -18.06 -5.23 0.78
CA LYS A 60 -16.70 -5.77 0.81
C LYS A 60 -16.54 -6.92 -0.18
N PHE A 61 -15.41 -6.95 -0.87
CA PHE A 61 -14.98 -8.03 -1.75
C PHE A 61 -13.67 -8.61 -1.22
N SER A 62 -13.54 -9.93 -1.21
CA SER A 62 -12.38 -10.59 -0.59
C SER A 62 -11.09 -10.45 -1.40
N ASN A 63 -11.17 -10.14 -2.69
CA ASN A 63 -10.01 -9.96 -3.56
C ASN A 63 -10.38 -9.21 -4.86
N ALA A 64 -9.34 -8.78 -5.59
CA ALA A 64 -9.47 -8.05 -6.84
C ALA A 64 -10.25 -8.82 -7.92
N ARG A 65 -10.06 -10.15 -8.00
CA ARG A 65 -10.72 -11.01 -8.99
C ARG A 65 -12.24 -10.95 -8.84
N ARG A 66 -12.74 -11.06 -7.60
CA ARG A 66 -14.19 -10.98 -7.30
C ARG A 66 -14.77 -9.63 -7.62
N LEU A 67 -14.10 -8.54 -7.23
CA LEU A 67 -14.55 -7.19 -7.56
C LEU A 67 -14.55 -6.96 -9.08
N LYS A 68 -13.47 -7.31 -9.77
CA LYS A 68 -13.37 -7.23 -11.24
C LYS A 68 -14.50 -8.00 -11.94
N TYR A 69 -14.74 -9.24 -11.53
CA TYR A 69 -15.81 -10.07 -12.10
C TYR A 69 -17.18 -9.42 -11.88
N TYR A 70 -17.43 -8.90 -10.68
CA TYR A 70 -18.67 -8.21 -10.35
C TYR A 70 -18.87 -6.94 -11.19
N LEU A 71 -17.85 -6.09 -11.29
CA LEU A 71 -17.89 -4.85 -12.06
C LEU A 71 -18.16 -5.10 -13.55
N ARG A 72 -17.49 -6.12 -14.12
CA ARG A 72 -17.66 -6.47 -15.52
C ARG A 72 -19.03 -7.08 -15.80
N SER A 73 -19.48 -8.00 -14.96
CA SER A 73 -20.70 -8.78 -15.23
C SER A 73 -21.98 -8.01 -14.92
N ARG A 74 -21.97 -7.10 -13.94
CA ARG A 74 -23.17 -6.37 -13.49
C ARG A 74 -23.29 -4.97 -14.06
N PHE A 75 -22.18 -4.31 -14.38
CA PHE A 75 -22.18 -2.91 -14.82
C PHE A 75 -21.51 -2.69 -16.18
N GLY A 76 -20.82 -3.70 -16.74
CA GLY A 76 -20.21 -3.58 -18.07
C GLY A 76 -18.98 -2.66 -18.14
N PHE A 77 -18.35 -2.32 -17.01
CA PHE A 77 -17.17 -1.44 -17.00
C PHE A 77 -16.02 -1.98 -17.86
N SER A 78 -15.32 -1.07 -18.53
CA SER A 78 -14.12 -1.37 -19.30
C SER A 78 -12.95 -1.81 -18.40
N ASN A 79 -11.96 -2.50 -18.98
CA ASN A 79 -10.76 -2.90 -18.23
C ASN A 79 -10.01 -1.69 -17.64
N LYS A 80 -10.05 -0.52 -18.29
CA LYS A 80 -9.40 0.70 -17.80
C LYS A 80 -10.10 1.21 -16.55
N GLU A 81 -11.42 1.37 -16.59
CA GLU A 81 -12.23 1.82 -15.45
C GLU A 81 -12.14 0.84 -14.28
N ILE A 82 -12.21 -0.46 -14.55
CA ILE A 82 -12.02 -1.49 -13.51
C ILE A 82 -10.65 -1.35 -12.84
N GLY A 83 -9.59 -1.08 -13.60
CA GLY A 83 -8.26 -0.85 -13.04
C GLY A 83 -8.23 0.34 -12.08
N ILE A 84 -8.90 1.43 -12.45
CA ILE A 84 -9.03 2.65 -11.62
C ILE A 84 -9.83 2.34 -10.35
N ILE A 85 -10.99 1.67 -10.48
CA ILE A 85 -11.85 1.29 -9.36
C ILE A 85 -11.09 0.39 -8.39
N LEU A 86 -10.39 -0.64 -8.89
CA LEU A 86 -9.58 -1.52 -8.06
C LEU A 86 -8.51 -0.74 -7.29
N LYS A 87 -7.77 0.15 -7.96
CA LYS A 87 -6.71 0.94 -7.35
C LYS A 87 -7.19 1.77 -6.15
N PHE A 88 -8.38 2.39 -6.24
CA PHE A 88 -8.90 3.23 -5.17
C PHE A 88 -9.69 2.48 -4.09
N SER A 89 -10.24 1.32 -4.42
CA SER A 89 -11.05 0.51 -3.50
C SER A 89 -10.24 -0.49 -2.66
N GLU A 90 -8.97 -0.68 -2.97
CA GLU A 90 -8.06 -1.56 -2.20
C GLU A 90 -7.97 -1.09 -0.74
N VAL A 91 -8.32 -1.98 0.19
CA VAL A 91 -8.24 -1.72 1.63
C VAL A 91 -6.87 -2.13 2.12
N ASP A 92 -6.06 -1.13 2.43
CA ASP A 92 -4.74 -1.28 3.01
C ASP A 92 -4.67 -0.37 4.23
N THR A 93 -5.21 -0.88 5.35
CA THR A 93 -5.34 -0.10 6.58
C THR A 93 -3.97 0.37 7.06
N LEU A 94 -3.81 1.69 7.17
CA LEU A 94 -2.63 2.36 7.71
C LEU A 94 -2.96 2.94 9.08
N ILE A 95 -2.10 2.71 10.06
CA ILE A 95 -2.23 3.31 11.40
C ILE A 95 -0.99 4.14 11.63
N ILE A 96 -1.17 5.45 11.78
CA ILE A 96 -0.03 6.36 11.93
C ILE A 96 0.45 6.38 13.37
N ASP A 97 1.68 5.95 13.58
CA ASP A 97 2.33 5.91 14.87
C ASP A 97 3.63 6.72 14.85
N SER A 98 3.71 7.76 15.70
CA SER A 98 4.88 8.63 15.77
C SER A 98 6.10 7.96 16.39
N PHE A 99 5.91 6.93 17.23
CA PHE A 99 7.00 6.14 17.79
C PHE A 99 7.62 5.23 16.72
N ILE A 100 6.78 4.58 15.92
CA ILE A 100 7.24 3.78 14.77
C ILE A 100 7.90 4.69 13.74
N ALA A 101 7.33 5.87 13.47
CA ALA A 101 7.93 6.86 12.59
C ALA A 101 9.37 7.20 13.03
N LYS A 102 9.59 7.48 14.31
CA LYS A 102 10.91 7.83 14.85
C LYS A 102 11.92 6.67 14.74
N LYS A 103 11.46 5.43 14.84
CA LYS A 103 12.32 4.23 14.81
C LYS A 103 12.66 3.78 13.38
N GLU A 104 11.69 3.82 12.48
CA GLU A 104 11.76 3.16 11.17
C GLU A 104 11.99 4.14 10.00
N LEU A 105 11.84 5.45 10.24
CA LEU A 105 12.09 6.48 9.24
C LEU A 105 13.43 7.16 9.50
N ASP A 106 14.23 7.25 8.45
CA ASP A 106 15.53 7.91 8.48
C ASP A 106 15.36 9.43 8.57
N PRO A 107 15.83 10.08 9.67
CA PRO A 107 15.75 11.53 9.82
C PRO A 107 16.53 12.31 8.75
N ASP A 108 17.54 11.71 8.13
CA ASP A 108 18.33 12.38 7.09
C ASP A 108 17.61 12.37 5.73
N TRP A 109 16.73 11.39 5.53
CA TRP A 109 15.96 11.29 4.29
C TRP A 109 14.66 12.12 4.32
N PHE A 110 14.02 12.26 5.47
CA PHE A 110 12.79 13.05 5.64
C PHE A 110 13.11 14.44 6.21
N THR A 111 12.48 15.48 5.65
CA THR A 111 12.68 16.83 6.19
C THR A 111 12.03 16.97 7.58
N PRO A 112 12.51 17.90 8.42
CA PRO A 112 11.91 18.14 9.74
C PRO A 112 10.41 18.50 9.67
N GLU A 113 9.98 19.22 8.63
CA GLU A 113 8.57 19.54 8.41
C GLU A 113 7.74 18.32 7.99
N GLN A 114 8.30 17.43 7.18
CA GLN A 114 7.66 16.15 6.82
C GLN A 114 7.45 15.28 8.07
N LEU A 115 8.42 15.22 8.97
CA LEU A 115 8.29 14.48 10.22
C LEU A 115 7.31 15.14 11.19
N LYS A 116 7.30 16.48 11.27
CA LYS A 116 6.35 17.24 12.12
C LYS A 116 4.91 17.00 11.69
N THR A 117 4.64 17.02 10.38
CA THR A 117 3.31 16.76 9.83
C THR A 117 2.88 15.31 10.10
N LEU A 118 3.78 14.34 9.93
CA LEU A 118 3.49 12.95 10.27
C LEU A 118 3.20 12.75 11.77
N LYS A 119 3.93 13.46 12.65
CA LYS A 119 3.68 13.44 14.10
C LYS A 119 2.28 13.97 14.45
N SER A 120 1.79 14.99 13.74
CA SER A 120 0.43 15.50 13.96
C SER A 120 -0.68 14.51 13.58
N LEU A 121 -0.38 13.53 12.73
CA LEU A 121 -1.30 12.46 12.32
C LEU A 121 -1.27 11.26 13.27
N HIS A 122 -0.54 11.32 14.38
CA HIS A 122 -0.46 10.21 15.33
C HIS A 122 -1.84 9.73 15.80
N GLY A 123 -2.06 8.42 15.79
CA GLY A 123 -3.33 7.79 16.17
C GLY A 123 -4.40 7.78 15.08
N THR A 124 -4.17 8.45 13.93
CA THR A 124 -5.12 8.41 12.81
C THR A 124 -5.05 7.08 12.07
N ILE A 125 -6.22 6.61 11.62
CA ILE A 125 -6.38 5.37 10.86
C ILE A 125 -6.90 5.73 9.47
N PHE A 126 -6.20 5.26 8.45
CA PHE A 126 -6.59 5.39 7.05
C PHE A 126 -6.96 4.02 6.50
N GLU A 127 -8.13 3.90 5.87
CA GLU A 127 -8.58 2.63 5.29
C GLU A 127 -7.89 2.35 3.95
N HIS A 128 -7.58 3.40 3.20
CA HIS A 128 -6.97 3.33 1.88
C HIS A 128 -5.68 4.16 1.82
N LYS A 129 -4.67 3.67 1.07
CA LYS A 129 -3.36 4.35 0.89
C LYS A 129 -3.50 5.80 0.44
N TRP A 130 -4.43 6.06 -0.49
CA TRP A 130 -4.61 7.39 -1.07
C TRP A 130 -5.12 8.43 -0.05
N GLU A 131 -5.82 8.00 1.01
CA GLU A 131 -6.30 8.92 2.06
C GLU A 131 -5.15 9.55 2.84
N LEU A 132 -4.09 8.77 3.12
CA LEU A 132 -2.89 9.29 3.76
C LEU A 132 -2.21 10.33 2.85
N SER A 133 -2.05 10.01 1.56
CA SER A 133 -1.42 10.93 0.61
C SER A 133 -2.20 12.22 0.42
N ASP A 134 -3.54 12.15 0.36
CA ASP A 134 -4.38 13.34 0.22
C ASP A 134 -4.31 14.20 1.49
N THR A 135 -4.31 13.57 2.66
CA THR A 135 -4.21 14.27 3.96
C THR A 135 -2.86 14.98 4.10
N LEU A 136 -1.76 14.30 3.78
CA LEU A 136 -0.41 14.87 3.85
C LEU A 136 -0.24 16.05 2.89
N GLN A 137 -0.75 15.94 1.66
CA GLN A 137 -0.73 17.03 0.68
C GLN A 137 -1.54 18.25 1.10
N LYS A 138 -2.63 18.05 1.85
CA LYS A 138 -3.42 19.16 2.41
C LYS A 138 -2.69 19.85 3.56
N LEU A 139 -2.05 19.07 4.44
CA LEU A 139 -1.40 19.57 5.65
C LEU A 139 -0.08 20.30 5.37
N SER A 140 0.71 19.85 4.40
CA SER A 140 1.97 20.53 4.07
C SER A 140 2.26 20.58 2.57
N PRO A 141 2.73 21.75 2.07
CA PRO A 141 3.21 21.88 0.70
C PRO A 141 4.37 20.94 0.35
N GLN A 142 5.16 20.50 1.34
CA GLN A 142 6.30 19.61 1.11
C GLN A 142 5.90 18.20 0.65
N TRP A 143 4.64 17.83 0.87
CA TRP A 143 4.08 16.55 0.42
C TRP A 143 3.41 16.63 -0.95
N ARG A 144 3.36 17.81 -1.57
CA ARG A 144 2.74 18.03 -2.89
C ARG A 144 3.73 17.72 -4.00
N PHE A 145 3.27 16.94 -4.97
CA PHE A 145 4.00 16.75 -6.21
C PHE A 145 4.12 18.08 -6.95
N LYS A 146 5.31 18.35 -7.48
CA LYS A 146 5.58 19.53 -8.32
C LYS A 146 5.12 19.29 -9.76
N PRO A 147 4.85 20.34 -10.55
CA PRO A 147 4.48 20.18 -11.95
C PRO A 147 5.53 19.38 -12.73
N ARG A 148 5.06 18.58 -13.69
CA ARG A 148 5.92 17.68 -14.48
C ARG A 148 6.88 18.51 -15.34
N SER A 149 8.14 18.58 -14.90
CA SER A 149 9.23 19.26 -15.58
C SER A 149 10.52 18.49 -15.32
N ALA A 150 11.50 18.51 -16.23
CA ALA A 150 12.77 17.79 -16.09
C ALA A 150 13.45 18.04 -14.73
N LYS A 151 13.41 19.27 -14.24
CA LYS A 151 13.96 19.68 -12.93
C LYS A 151 13.23 19.03 -11.74
N ASN A 152 11.94 18.72 -11.89
CA ASN A 152 11.07 18.19 -10.83
C ASN A 152 10.94 16.66 -10.85
N ILE A 153 11.45 15.98 -11.88
CA ILE A 153 11.34 14.51 -12.00
C ILE A 153 11.99 13.83 -10.80
N LEU A 154 13.22 14.25 -10.43
CA LEU A 154 13.94 13.68 -9.31
C LEU A 154 13.19 13.89 -7.98
N PHE A 155 12.68 15.10 -7.75
CA PHE A 155 11.90 15.43 -6.57
C PHE A 155 10.62 14.59 -6.47
N ASN A 156 9.84 14.50 -7.56
CA ASN A 156 8.62 13.72 -7.58
C ASN A 156 8.88 12.22 -7.40
N ARG A 157 10.02 11.73 -7.92
CA ARG A 157 10.45 10.34 -7.73
C ARG A 157 10.84 10.07 -6.28
N ASP A 158 11.64 10.94 -5.66
CA ASP A 158 11.99 10.85 -4.24
C ASP A 158 10.74 10.87 -3.35
N LEU A 159 9.83 11.82 -3.60
CA LEU A 159 8.57 11.92 -2.86
C LEU A 159 7.71 10.66 -3.00
N LYS A 160 7.68 10.04 -4.19
CA LYS A 160 7.02 8.75 -4.38
C LYS A 160 7.65 7.66 -3.52
N HIS A 161 8.97 7.55 -3.49
CA HIS A 161 9.67 6.57 -2.64
C HIS A 161 9.40 6.81 -1.15
N LYS A 162 9.30 8.07 -0.72
CA LYS A 162 8.89 8.41 0.65
C LYS A 162 7.48 7.91 0.96
N TYR A 163 6.52 8.14 0.07
CA TYR A 163 5.17 7.59 0.23
C TYR A 163 5.18 6.06 0.30
N ASP A 164 5.91 5.40 -0.60
CA ASP A 164 6.02 3.93 -0.61
C ASP A 164 6.60 3.41 0.72
N LYS A 165 7.62 4.08 1.27
CA LYS A 165 8.17 3.78 2.60
C LYS A 165 7.12 3.98 3.70
N LEU A 166 6.36 5.07 3.69
CA LEU A 166 5.29 5.31 4.67
C LEU A 166 4.19 4.25 4.59
N PHE A 167 3.73 3.91 3.38
CA PHE A 167 2.71 2.88 3.17
C PHE A 167 3.18 1.52 3.67
N PHE A 168 4.46 1.20 3.48
CA PHE A 168 5.06 -0.02 4.01
C PHE A 168 5.14 0.02 5.54
N THR A 169 5.69 1.09 6.13
CA THR A 169 5.91 1.18 7.58
C THR A 169 4.60 1.17 8.38
N PHE A 170 3.57 1.89 7.92
CA PHE A 170 2.31 2.04 8.67
C PHE A 170 1.24 1.02 8.35
N LYS A 171 1.49 0.09 7.43
CA LYS A 171 0.55 -0.98 7.13
C LYS A 171 0.25 -1.75 8.40
N LYS A 172 -1.03 -1.90 8.77
CA LYS A 172 -1.48 -2.55 10.01
C LYS A 172 -0.82 -3.91 10.27
N ARG A 173 -0.50 -4.66 9.21
CA ARG A 173 0.20 -5.95 9.27
C ARG A 173 1.67 -5.85 9.73
N ASN A 174 2.35 -4.76 9.39
CA ASN A 174 3.76 -4.54 9.69
C ASN A 174 3.97 -3.96 11.10
N ILE A 175 2.90 -3.52 11.76
CA ILE A 175 2.94 -3.02 13.13
C ILE A 175 2.94 -4.23 14.07
N SER A 176 4.10 -4.51 14.70
CA SER A 176 4.25 -5.59 15.68
C SER A 176 3.22 -5.49 16.81
N PRO A 177 2.63 -6.61 17.29
CA PRO A 177 1.61 -6.62 18.34
C PRO A 177 2.10 -6.01 19.67
N HIS A 178 3.42 -5.97 19.90
CA HIS A 178 3.99 -5.30 21.08
C HIS A 178 3.74 -3.77 21.06
N ASN A 179 3.75 -3.14 19.88
CA ASN A 179 3.54 -1.69 19.75
C ASN A 179 2.05 -1.30 19.75
N GLN A 180 1.14 -2.21 19.38
CA GLN A 180 -0.31 -1.96 19.43
C GLN A 180 -0.83 -1.72 20.86
N ARG A 181 -0.13 -2.24 21.89
CA ARG A 181 -0.47 -2.01 23.30
C ARG A 181 -0.07 -0.61 23.79
N LEU A 182 0.96 -0.01 23.20
CA LEU A 182 1.44 1.33 23.56
C LEU A 182 0.59 2.43 22.94
N SER A 183 0.05 2.22 21.72
CA SER A 183 -0.87 3.17 21.07
C SER A 183 -2.24 3.30 21.75
N ARG A 184 -2.58 2.43 22.72
CA ARG A 184 -3.86 2.45 23.46
C ARG A 184 -3.77 3.13 24.84
N LYS A 185 -2.62 3.65 25.22
CA LYS A 185 -2.42 4.45 26.43
C LYS A 185 -2.09 5.88 26.04
#